data_AF-A0A8H3GT76-F1
#
_entry.id   AF-A0A8H3GT76-F1
#
_cell.length_a   1.000
_cell.length_b   1.000
_cell.length_c   1.000
_cell.angle_alpha   90.00
_cell.angle_beta   90.00
_cell.angle_gamma   90.00
#
_symmetry.space_group_name_H-M   'P 1'
#
loop_
_entity.id
_entity.type
_entity.pdbx_description
1 polymer ?
#
loop_
_entity_poly.entity_id
_entity_poly.type
_entity_poly.pdbx_seq_one_letter_code
_entity_poly.pdbx_strand_id
1 'polypeptide(L)'
;MDTSSRDPSILSISSGDPTGVIMISSSDASSRHSTPQLPTAATLGPIPNAPFHLVNGNIISWATSDGTNPPVVPTDLYNGSYDPVLPHDDRYQKYLEQVGTYVAKRVFGYTGTPYFMDGLPTGYSLYCHHSQPKSNDKPRTDLYLYGPKRIGQKTKMFRSPNEFTMHAVWLMGGGSNNPSLCKCIRCGTLNSQIDINNRYKLKGKRHKKHHH
;
A
#
# COMPACT_ATOMS: atom_id res chain seq x y z
N MET A 1 -28.30 -55.25 -33.89
CA MET A 1 -28.77 -54.46 -32.75
C MET A 1 -28.70 -53.00 -33.23
N ASP A 2 -29.64 -52.47 -34.01
CA ASP A 2 -31.09 -52.35 -33.77
C ASP A 2 -31.33 -51.84 -32.35
N THR A 3 -31.83 -50.63 -32.05
CA THR A 3 -32.95 -49.83 -32.60
C THR A 3 -32.81 -48.40 -32.00
N SER A 4 -33.08 -47.30 -32.72
CA SER A 4 -34.37 -46.58 -32.85
C SER A 4 -34.68 -45.51 -31.77
N SER A 5 -35.12 -44.33 -32.26
CA SER A 5 -36.16 -43.43 -31.68
C SER A 5 -35.77 -42.56 -30.46
N ARG A 6 -36.04 -41.24 -30.35
CA ARG A 6 -37.13 -40.37 -30.87
C ARG A 6 -36.71 -38.88 -30.91
N ASP A 7 -37.16 -38.18 -31.95
CA ASP A 7 -37.50 -36.74 -32.06
C ASP A 7 -38.92 -36.49 -31.45
N PRO A 8 -39.59 -35.30 -31.56
CA PRO A 8 -39.28 -33.89 -31.30
C PRO A 8 -40.44 -33.19 -30.50
N SER A 9 -40.55 -31.85 -30.60
CA SER A 9 -41.78 -30.99 -30.45
C SER A 9 -42.02 -30.24 -29.11
N ILE A 10 -41.88 -28.90 -29.08
CA ILE A 10 -42.83 -27.81 -29.43
C ILE A 10 -43.75 -27.43 -28.24
N LEU A 11 -43.78 -26.15 -27.84
CA LEU A 11 -44.97 -25.26 -27.90
C LEU A 11 -44.66 -23.84 -27.35
N SER A 12 -45.05 -22.83 -28.15
CA SER A 12 -45.27 -21.41 -27.83
C SER A 12 -46.37 -21.25 -26.75
N ILE A 13 -46.77 -20.10 -26.20
CA ILE A 13 -47.40 -18.91 -26.82
C ILE A 13 -47.59 -17.78 -25.77
N SER A 14 -47.47 -16.51 -26.20
CA SER A 14 -48.28 -15.29 -25.91
C SER A 14 -48.65 -14.88 -24.47
N SER A 15 -48.99 -13.63 -24.12
CA SER A 15 -48.96 -12.25 -24.66
C SER A 15 -49.78 -11.44 -23.64
N GLY A 16 -49.45 -10.18 -23.36
CA GLY A 16 -50.32 -9.34 -22.52
C GLY A 16 -49.73 -7.98 -22.10
N ASP A 17 -49.66 -7.06 -23.06
CA ASP A 17 -49.58 -5.59 -22.91
C ASP A 17 -50.89 -5.03 -22.26
N PRO A 18 -51.13 -3.70 -22.15
CA PRO A 18 -50.28 -2.53 -21.91
C PRO A 18 -50.92 -1.57 -20.85
N THR A 19 -50.20 -0.56 -20.36
CA THR A 19 -50.70 0.84 -20.17
C THR A 19 -49.70 1.66 -19.34
N GLY A 20 -49.29 2.81 -19.87
CA GLY A 20 -48.44 3.76 -19.15
C GLY A 20 -47.91 4.86 -20.07
N VAL A 21 -48.82 5.69 -20.58
CA VAL A 21 -48.49 6.91 -21.33
C VAL A 21 -47.95 7.96 -20.34
N ILE A 22 -46.68 8.36 -20.44
CA ILE A 22 -46.21 9.64 -19.89
C ILE A 22 -45.28 10.32 -20.90
N MET A 23 -45.90 11.27 -21.60
CA MET A 23 -45.41 12.58 -22.05
C MET A 23 -43.90 12.81 -22.04
N ILE A 24 -43.35 12.94 -23.24
CA ILE A 24 -42.04 13.53 -23.52
C ILE A 24 -42.19 15.06 -23.35
N SER A 25 -41.42 15.66 -22.46
CA SER A 25 -41.22 17.10 -22.41
C SER A 25 -39.74 17.38 -22.30
N SER A 26 -39.22 17.92 -23.39
CA SER A 26 -37.88 18.48 -23.50
C SER A 26 -37.76 19.69 -22.60
N SER A 27 -36.77 19.69 -21.72
CA SER A 27 -36.25 20.90 -21.12
C SER A 27 -34.76 20.72 -20.87
N ASP A 28 -33.98 21.54 -21.55
CA ASP A 28 -32.56 21.78 -21.35
C ASP A 28 -32.18 21.84 -19.86
N ALA A 29 -31.24 21.00 -19.47
CA ALA A 29 -30.43 21.24 -18.28
C ALA A 29 -29.04 20.62 -18.51
N SER A 30 -28.11 21.51 -18.87
CA SER A 30 -26.66 21.33 -18.85
C SER A 30 -26.17 20.16 -17.99
N SER A 31 -25.79 19.08 -18.66
CA SER A 31 -25.03 17.98 -18.06
C SER A 31 -23.64 18.49 -17.69
N ARG A 32 -23.52 19.04 -16.47
CA ARG A 32 -22.22 19.22 -15.84
C ARG A 32 -21.76 17.84 -15.42
N HIS A 33 -20.85 17.27 -16.20
CA HIS A 33 -19.99 16.18 -15.76
C HIS A 33 -19.40 16.56 -14.41
N SER A 34 -19.99 16.03 -13.33
CA SER A 34 -19.42 16.11 -12.00
C SER A 34 -18.33 15.06 -11.95
N THR A 35 -17.12 15.47 -12.32
CA THR A 35 -15.90 14.73 -12.04
C THR A 35 -15.88 14.43 -10.54
N PRO A 36 -15.68 13.19 -10.09
CA PRO A 36 -15.45 12.92 -8.67
C PRO A 36 -14.17 13.64 -8.26
N GLN A 37 -14.30 14.76 -7.55
CA GLN A 37 -13.15 15.42 -6.95
C GLN A 37 -12.60 14.49 -5.87
N LEU A 38 -11.47 13.87 -6.19
CA LEU A 38 -10.65 13.13 -5.24
C LEU A 38 -10.21 14.11 -4.13
N PRO A 39 -10.38 13.79 -2.85
CA PRO A 39 -10.05 14.73 -1.77
C PRO A 39 -8.58 15.16 -1.83
N THR A 40 -8.39 16.48 -1.82
CA THR A 40 -7.10 17.17 -1.76
C THR A 40 -6.34 16.76 -0.50
N ALA A 41 -5.02 16.59 -0.63
CA ALA A 41 -4.11 16.00 0.36
C ALA A 41 -3.93 16.77 1.69
N ALA A 42 -4.81 17.72 2.03
CA ALA A 42 -4.63 18.64 3.16
C ALA A 42 -5.17 18.14 4.50
N THR A 43 -6.09 17.17 4.55
CA THR A 43 -6.76 16.79 5.82
C THR A 43 -6.91 15.28 5.97
N LEU A 44 -5.79 14.56 6.10
CA LEU A 44 -5.82 13.24 6.74
C LEU A 44 -5.51 13.46 8.21
N GLY A 45 -6.57 13.72 8.99
CA GLY A 45 -6.54 13.75 10.46
C GLY A 45 -6.37 12.34 11.05
N PRO A 46 -6.33 12.22 12.39
CA PRO A 46 -6.27 10.93 13.08
C PRO A 46 -7.38 10.00 12.59
N ILE A 47 -7.11 8.69 12.52
CA ILE A 47 -8.15 7.74 12.14
C ILE A 47 -9.21 7.66 13.25
N PRO A 48 -10.52 7.66 12.93
CA PRO A 48 -11.55 7.40 13.92
C PRO A 48 -11.34 6.00 14.51
N ASN A 49 -11.37 5.88 15.84
CA ASN A 49 -11.02 4.67 16.60
C ASN A 49 -9.55 4.25 16.51
N ALA A 50 -8.62 5.21 16.62
CA ALA A 50 -7.21 4.90 16.73
C ALA A 50 -6.95 3.91 17.90
N PRO A 51 -6.17 2.84 17.68
CA PRO A 51 -5.94 1.79 18.67
C PRO A 51 -4.93 2.23 19.73
N PHE A 52 -5.30 3.20 20.58
CA PHE A 52 -4.39 3.84 21.56
C PHE A 52 -3.72 2.85 22.53
N HIS A 53 -4.34 1.70 22.79
CA HIS A 53 -3.76 0.62 23.60
C HIS A 53 -2.47 0.03 23.01
N LEU A 54 -2.17 0.27 21.72
CA LEU A 54 -0.93 -0.15 21.06
C LEU A 54 0.25 0.79 21.32
N VAL A 55 0.04 1.88 22.05
CA VAL A 55 1.08 2.87 22.35
C VAL A 55 1.53 2.70 23.79
N ASN A 56 2.81 2.35 23.99
CA ASN A 56 3.46 2.29 25.29
C ASN A 56 4.62 3.29 25.32
N GLY A 57 4.41 4.45 25.95
CA GLY A 57 5.36 5.57 25.88
C GLY A 57 5.52 6.06 24.45
N ASN A 58 6.74 5.98 23.91
CA ASN A 58 7.07 6.33 22.53
C ASN A 58 7.19 5.11 21.59
N ILE A 59 6.78 3.92 22.05
CA ILE A 59 6.80 2.67 21.28
C ILE A 59 5.39 2.33 20.82
N ILE A 60 5.24 1.95 19.55
CA ILE A 60 3.96 1.61 18.91
C ILE A 60 4.01 0.17 18.41
N SER A 61 3.15 -0.69 18.96
CA SER A 61 2.98 -2.06 18.48
C SER A 61 2.07 -2.12 17.24
N TRP A 62 2.26 -3.15 16.41
CA TRP A 62 1.48 -3.34 15.19
C TRP A 62 0.05 -3.84 15.48
N ALA A 63 -0.95 -3.23 14.84
CA ALA A 63 -2.34 -3.70 14.95
C ALA A 63 -2.58 -5.00 14.17
N THR A 64 -1.93 -5.16 13.01
CA THR A 64 -1.95 -6.38 12.20
C THR A 64 -0.68 -6.47 11.34
N SER A 65 -0.47 -7.62 10.72
CA SER A 65 0.46 -7.79 9.59
C SER A 65 -0.26 -8.41 8.38
N ASP A 66 0.22 -8.15 7.17
CA ASP A 66 -0.14 -8.89 5.96
C ASP A 66 0.85 -10.03 5.63
N GLY A 67 1.84 -10.26 6.50
CA GLY A 67 2.89 -11.29 6.33
C GLY A 67 2.68 -12.58 7.11
N THR A 68 3.42 -13.61 6.70
CA THR A 68 3.47 -14.93 7.34
C THR A 68 4.72 -15.07 8.20
N ASN A 69 4.68 -15.94 9.21
CA ASN A 69 5.85 -16.32 10.00
C ASN A 69 6.22 -17.79 9.67
N PRO A 70 7.45 -18.11 9.21
CA PRO A 70 8.60 -17.22 9.01
C PRO A 70 8.45 -16.27 7.80
N PRO A 71 9.22 -15.17 7.76
CA PRO A 71 9.29 -14.29 6.60
C PRO A 71 9.71 -15.05 5.34
N VAL A 72 9.06 -14.75 4.21
CA VAL A 72 9.44 -15.33 2.92
C VAL A 72 10.77 -14.70 2.49
N VAL A 73 11.80 -15.52 2.33
CA VAL A 73 13.09 -15.08 1.78
C VAL A 73 12.89 -14.67 0.31
N PRO A 74 13.11 -13.40 -0.06
CA PRO A 74 12.97 -12.95 -1.43
C PRO A 74 13.95 -13.66 -2.36
N THR A 75 13.46 -14.16 -3.49
CA THR A 75 14.31 -14.79 -4.52
C THR A 75 15.30 -13.79 -5.13
N ASP A 76 14.97 -12.50 -5.10
CA ASP A 76 15.84 -11.43 -5.61
C ASP A 76 17.13 -11.27 -4.77
N LEU A 77 17.18 -11.82 -3.54
CA LEU A 77 18.39 -11.83 -2.71
C LEU A 77 19.50 -12.69 -3.32
N TYR A 78 19.17 -13.70 -4.14
CA TYR A 78 20.18 -14.61 -4.69
C TYR A 78 21.03 -13.96 -5.79
N ASN A 79 20.61 -12.82 -6.34
CA ASN A 79 21.29 -12.15 -7.47
C ASN A 79 22.07 -10.89 -7.07
N GLY A 80 22.21 -10.57 -5.78
CA GLY A 80 22.87 -9.34 -5.34
C GLY A 80 23.54 -9.43 -3.97
N SER A 81 24.36 -8.42 -3.65
CA SER A 81 24.98 -8.26 -2.33
C SER A 81 23.97 -7.63 -1.37
N TYR A 82 23.21 -8.48 -0.68
CA TYR A 82 22.25 -8.08 0.33
C TYR A 82 22.65 -8.66 1.69
N ASP A 83 22.82 -7.78 2.69
CA ASP A 83 23.08 -8.22 4.07
C ASP A 83 21.82 -8.03 4.92
N PRO A 84 21.42 -9.03 5.74
CA PRO A 84 20.33 -8.84 6.68
C PRO A 84 20.69 -7.74 7.69
N VAL A 85 19.73 -6.88 8.01
CA VAL A 85 19.88 -5.83 9.02
C VAL A 85 19.14 -6.26 10.27
N LEU A 86 19.92 -6.57 11.32
CA LEU A 86 19.41 -7.16 12.55
C LEU A 86 18.85 -6.10 13.51
N PRO A 87 17.98 -6.48 14.48
CA PRO A 87 17.32 -5.54 15.37
C PRO A 87 18.24 -4.62 16.18
N HIS A 88 19.46 -5.06 16.49
CA HIS A 88 20.46 -4.29 17.24
C HIS A 88 21.28 -3.33 16.37
N ASP A 89 21.05 -3.28 15.05
CA ASP A 89 21.72 -2.34 14.15
C ASP A 89 21.06 -0.95 14.20
N ASP A 90 21.86 0.11 14.31
CA ASP A 90 21.37 1.50 14.29
C ASP A 90 20.51 1.83 13.07
N ARG A 91 20.79 1.19 11.92
CA ARG A 91 20.02 1.34 10.68
C ARG A 91 18.62 0.77 10.83
N TYR A 92 18.48 -0.33 11.58
CA TYR A 92 17.18 -0.90 11.91
C TYR A 92 16.39 0.05 12.80
N GLN A 93 17.01 0.56 13.87
CA GLN A 93 16.37 1.48 14.81
C GLN A 93 15.92 2.78 14.12
N LYS A 94 16.75 3.37 13.26
CA LYS A 94 16.38 4.54 12.45
C LYS A 94 15.23 4.26 11.49
N TYR A 95 15.16 3.05 10.92
CA TYR A 95 14.04 2.63 10.10
C TYR A 95 12.74 2.64 10.91
N LEU A 96 12.76 2.03 12.10
CA LEU A 96 11.61 1.98 13.01
C LEU A 96 11.19 3.36 13.51
N GLU A 97 12.14 4.25 13.81
CA GLU A 97 11.88 5.64 14.20
C GLU A 97 11.14 6.40 13.10
N GLN A 98 11.61 6.29 11.86
CA GLN A 98 11.03 7.02 10.74
C GLN A 98 9.60 6.55 10.44
N VAL A 99 9.36 5.24 10.50
CA VAL A 99 8.01 4.68 10.32
C VAL A 99 7.13 5.01 11.52
N GLY A 100 7.63 4.81 12.75
CA GLY A 100 6.89 5.03 14.00
C GLY A 100 6.47 6.48 14.17
N THR A 101 7.36 7.42 13.91
CA THR A 101 7.05 8.87 13.95
C THR A 101 5.98 9.25 12.94
N TYR A 102 5.99 8.63 11.75
CA TYR A 102 4.93 8.88 10.77
C TYR A 102 3.59 8.29 11.21
N VAL A 103 3.59 7.06 11.73
CA VAL A 103 2.40 6.40 12.28
C VAL A 103 1.84 7.20 13.44
N ALA A 104 2.66 7.61 14.42
CA ALA A 104 2.29 8.45 15.55
C ALA A 104 1.50 9.69 15.11
N LYS A 105 2.05 10.41 14.12
CA LYS A 105 1.42 11.61 13.57
C LYS A 105 0.11 11.32 12.84
N ARG A 106 0.06 10.28 12.01
CA ARG A 106 -1.08 10.03 11.12
C ARG A 106 -2.23 9.28 11.77
N VAL A 107 -1.91 8.31 12.61
CA VAL A 107 -2.88 7.43 13.25
C VAL A 107 -3.39 8.07 14.54
N PHE A 108 -2.47 8.61 15.35
CA PHE A 108 -2.77 9.07 16.71
C PHE A 108 -2.75 10.60 16.87
N GLY A 109 -2.24 11.35 15.89
CA GLY A 109 -2.11 12.80 15.96
C GLY A 109 -0.95 13.29 16.83
N TYR A 110 -0.05 12.42 17.27
CA TYR A 110 1.07 12.81 18.12
C TYR A 110 2.14 13.56 17.35
N THR A 111 2.49 14.75 17.86
CA THR A 111 3.54 15.62 17.31
C THR A 111 4.33 16.20 18.48
N GLY A 112 5.63 15.96 18.56
CA GLY A 112 6.46 16.56 19.61
C GLY A 112 7.72 15.76 19.94
N THR A 113 7.69 14.45 19.76
CA THR A 113 8.82 13.55 19.99
C THR A 113 8.91 12.47 18.91
N PRO A 114 10.08 11.85 18.70
CA PRO A 114 10.20 10.66 17.89
C PRO A 114 9.45 9.48 18.52
N TYR A 115 8.80 8.69 17.68
CA TYR A 115 8.16 7.42 18.04
C TYR A 115 8.79 6.28 17.24
N PHE A 116 8.80 5.09 17.82
CA PHE A 116 9.38 3.89 17.26
C PHE A 116 8.29 2.84 17.08
N MET A 117 8.35 2.08 15.98
CA MET A 117 7.58 0.84 15.91
C MET A 117 8.24 -0.22 16.80
N ASP A 118 7.44 -1.06 17.43
CA ASP A 118 7.89 -2.23 18.19
C ASP A 118 8.32 -3.35 17.23
N GLY A 119 9.49 -3.17 16.62
CA GLY A 119 9.98 -4.07 15.58
C GLY A 119 9.29 -3.92 14.22
N LEU A 120 9.66 -4.79 13.29
CA LEU A 120 9.01 -4.91 11.98
C LEU A 120 7.69 -5.70 12.11
N PRO A 121 6.71 -5.49 11.22
CA PRO A 121 5.52 -6.30 11.22
C PRO A 121 5.87 -7.76 10.89
N THR A 122 5.08 -8.70 11.39
CA THR A 122 5.32 -10.14 11.18
C THR A 122 5.48 -10.48 9.70
N GLY A 123 6.49 -11.27 9.35
CA GLY A 123 6.76 -11.66 7.96
C GLY A 123 7.48 -10.61 7.11
N TYR A 124 8.01 -9.57 7.75
CA TYR A 124 8.88 -8.59 7.12
C TYR A 124 10.34 -8.74 7.58
N SER A 125 11.27 -8.34 6.72
CA SER A 125 12.71 -8.37 7.01
C SER A 125 13.42 -7.23 6.29
N LEU A 126 14.38 -6.62 6.97
CA LEU A 126 15.14 -5.48 6.45
C LEU A 126 16.51 -5.96 5.96
N TYR A 127 16.91 -5.48 4.79
CA TYR A 127 18.19 -5.82 4.16
C TYR A 127 18.92 -4.56 3.72
N CYS A 128 20.23 -4.59 3.80
CA CYS A 128 21.11 -3.60 3.21
C CYS A 128 21.50 -4.06 1.82
N HIS A 129 21.04 -3.35 0.80
CA HIS A 129 21.43 -3.56 -0.59
C HIS A 129 22.67 -2.75 -0.92
N HIS A 130 23.72 -3.42 -1.37
CA HIS A 130 24.95 -2.79 -1.85
C HIS A 130 24.89 -2.67 -3.37
N SER A 131 24.74 -1.44 -3.88
CA SER A 131 24.71 -1.23 -5.32
C SER A 131 26.11 -1.36 -5.91
N GLN A 132 26.26 -2.18 -6.93
CA GLN A 132 27.45 -2.16 -7.78
C GLN A 132 27.43 -0.89 -8.65
N PRO A 133 28.45 -0.02 -8.60
CA PRO A 133 28.49 1.17 -9.41
C PRO A 133 28.62 0.79 -10.90
N LYS A 134 27.82 1.42 -11.76
CA LYS A 134 27.87 1.19 -13.22
C LYS A 134 28.90 2.08 -13.93
N SER A 135 29.57 2.97 -13.20
CA SER A 135 30.55 3.98 -13.67
C SER A 135 31.37 4.50 -12.46
N ASN A 136 32.08 5.62 -12.58
CA ASN A 136 32.84 6.31 -11.51
C ASN A 136 32.01 6.79 -10.28
N ASP A 137 30.76 6.33 -10.13
CA ASP A 137 29.93 6.65 -8.96
C ASP A 137 30.39 5.87 -7.72
N LYS A 138 30.26 6.49 -6.56
CA LYS A 138 30.53 5.82 -5.28
C LYS A 138 29.46 4.74 -5.03
N PRO A 139 29.85 3.53 -4.58
CA PRO A 139 28.91 2.52 -4.12
C PRO A 139 27.93 3.10 -3.11
N ARG A 140 26.64 2.85 -3.32
CA ARG A 140 25.57 3.24 -2.39
C ARG A 140 25.09 2.03 -1.63
N THR A 141 24.76 2.26 -0.37
CA THR A 141 24.07 1.30 0.49
C THR A 141 22.66 1.79 0.77
N ASP A 142 21.66 0.99 0.41
CA ASP A 142 20.24 1.32 0.60
C ASP A 142 19.57 0.27 1.50
N LEU A 143 18.65 0.70 2.37
CA LEU A 143 17.84 -0.21 3.20
C LEU A 143 16.55 -0.59 2.50
N TYR A 144 16.39 -1.88 2.21
CA TYR A 144 15.20 -2.43 1.56
C TYR A 144 14.42 -3.29 2.55
N LEU A 145 13.14 -2.96 2.72
CA LEU A 145 12.22 -3.76 3.51
C LEU A 145 11.51 -4.74 2.58
N TYR A 146 11.73 -6.02 2.81
CA TYR A 146 11.01 -7.08 2.12
C TYR A 146 9.87 -7.59 2.99
N GLY A 147 8.72 -7.75 2.38
CA GLY A 147 7.51 -8.30 2.98
C GLY A 147 7.07 -9.59 2.31
N PRO A 148 5.84 -10.03 2.60
CA PRO A 148 5.30 -11.29 2.08
C PRO A 148 5.16 -11.29 0.56
N LYS A 149 5.33 -12.49 -0.01
CA LYS A 149 5.03 -12.79 -1.41
C LYS A 149 3.57 -13.20 -1.53
N ARG A 150 2.83 -12.60 -2.47
CA ARG A 150 1.52 -13.14 -2.88
C ARG A 150 1.75 -14.20 -3.96
N ILE A 151 0.96 -15.27 -3.96
CA ILE A 151 1.06 -16.35 -4.95
C ILE A 151 1.02 -15.75 -6.36
N GLY A 152 1.97 -16.13 -7.21
CA GLY A 152 2.10 -15.62 -8.58
C GLY A 152 2.61 -14.18 -8.71
N GLN A 153 2.99 -13.51 -7.62
CA GLN A 153 3.49 -12.13 -7.65
C GLN A 153 4.94 -12.02 -7.17
N LYS A 154 5.62 -10.94 -7.59
CA LYS A 154 6.93 -10.56 -7.04
C LYS A 154 6.79 -10.20 -5.57
N THR A 155 7.85 -10.45 -4.80
CA THR A 155 7.92 -10.10 -3.39
C THR A 155 7.69 -8.59 -3.20
N LYS A 156 6.87 -8.22 -2.22
CA LYS A 156 6.62 -6.83 -1.90
C LYS A 156 7.88 -6.23 -1.27
N MET A 157 8.60 -5.39 -2.01
CA MET A 157 9.85 -4.76 -1.56
C MET A 157 9.68 -3.24 -1.47
N PHE A 158 9.99 -2.62 -0.34
CA PHE A 158 10.00 -1.16 -0.20
C PHE A 158 11.45 -0.67 -0.11
N ARG A 159 11.85 0.24 -1.00
CA ARG A 159 13.24 0.69 -1.14
C ARG A 159 13.64 1.80 -0.17
N SER A 160 12.67 2.30 0.59
CA SER A 160 12.88 3.27 1.65
C SER A 160 11.76 3.18 2.69
N PRO A 161 11.96 3.73 3.90
CA PRO A 161 10.89 3.84 4.89
C PRO A 161 9.68 4.62 4.35
N ASN A 162 9.92 5.68 3.58
CA ASN A 162 8.85 6.51 3.01
C ASN A 162 7.92 5.71 2.10
N GLU A 163 8.46 4.81 1.27
CA GLU A 163 7.64 3.93 0.44
C GLU A 163 6.72 3.02 1.26
N PHE A 164 7.14 2.66 2.48
CA PHE A 164 6.40 1.78 3.39
C PHE A 164 5.37 2.51 4.26
N THR A 165 5.57 3.81 4.57
CA THR A 165 4.72 4.56 5.53
C THR A 165 3.21 4.42 5.32
N MET A 166 2.73 4.48 4.08
CA MET A 166 1.29 4.32 3.80
C MET A 166 0.80 2.89 3.94
N HIS A 167 1.67 1.90 3.75
CA HIS A 167 1.36 0.51 4.06
C HIS A 167 1.30 0.31 5.58
N ALA A 168 2.21 0.95 6.33
CA ALA A 168 2.18 0.92 7.79
C ALA A 168 0.89 1.52 8.37
N VAL A 169 0.43 2.69 7.87
CA VAL A 169 -0.86 3.27 8.29
C VAL A 169 -2.03 2.33 7.98
N TRP A 170 -2.02 1.66 6.82
CA TRP A 170 -3.03 0.66 6.48
C TRP A 170 -3.00 -0.55 7.42
N LEU A 171 -1.81 -1.05 7.79
CA LEU A 171 -1.66 -2.11 8.80
C LEU A 171 -2.20 -1.66 10.15
N MET A 172 -1.98 -0.41 10.57
CA MET A 172 -2.55 0.11 11.82
C MET A 172 -4.08 0.23 11.81
N GLY A 173 -4.69 0.32 10.63
CA GLY A 173 -6.15 0.38 10.46
C GLY A 173 -6.84 -0.97 10.24
N GLY A 174 -6.18 -2.10 10.56
CA GLY A 174 -6.75 -3.45 10.35
C GLY A 174 -6.59 -3.98 8.92
N GLY A 175 -5.55 -3.53 8.22
CA GLY A 175 -5.35 -3.61 6.78
C GLY A 175 -5.85 -4.86 6.07
N SER A 176 -5.50 -6.06 6.55
CA SER A 176 -5.80 -7.34 5.89
C SER A 176 -7.29 -7.52 5.54
N ASN A 177 -8.19 -6.91 6.31
CA ASN A 177 -9.64 -6.98 6.09
C ASN A 177 -10.11 -6.11 4.91
N ASN A 178 -9.36 -5.08 4.54
CA ASN A 178 -9.71 -4.13 3.47
C ASN A 178 -8.49 -3.79 2.57
N PRO A 179 -8.03 -4.72 1.71
CA PRO A 179 -6.85 -4.52 0.87
C PRO A 179 -6.93 -3.33 -0.09
N SER A 180 -8.14 -2.99 -0.56
CA SER A 180 -8.39 -1.88 -1.50
C SER A 180 -8.11 -0.50 -0.90
N LEU A 181 -8.04 -0.38 0.43
CA LEU A 181 -7.76 0.88 1.12
C LEU A 181 -6.27 1.20 1.21
N CYS A 182 -5.37 0.26 0.87
CA CYS A 182 -3.94 0.51 0.94
C CYS A 182 -3.48 1.43 -0.19
N LYS A 183 -2.89 2.58 0.17
CA LYS A 183 -2.44 3.62 -0.77
C LYS A 183 -0.91 3.68 -0.93
N CYS A 184 -0.19 2.61 -0.60
CA CYS A 184 1.26 2.53 -0.76
C CYS A 184 1.66 2.28 -2.21
N ILE A 185 2.94 2.46 -2.54
CA ILE A 185 3.50 2.25 -3.90
C ILE A 185 3.38 0.81 -4.40
N ARG A 186 3.11 -0.15 -3.51
CA ARG A 186 2.99 -1.57 -3.87
C ARG A 186 1.55 -2.06 -4.00
N CYS A 187 0.58 -1.33 -3.47
CA CYS A 187 -0.82 -1.74 -3.48
C CYS A 187 -1.73 -0.74 -4.19
N GLY A 188 -1.36 0.54 -4.20
CA GLY A 188 -2.13 1.63 -4.81
C GLY A 188 -1.57 2.06 -6.17
N THR A 189 -1.98 3.26 -6.59
CA THR A 189 -1.67 3.83 -7.92
C THR A 189 -0.43 4.73 -7.95
N LEU A 190 0.23 4.94 -6.82
CA LEU A 190 1.47 5.74 -6.76
C LEU A 190 2.61 4.92 -7.34
N ASN A 191 3.40 5.52 -8.23
CA ASN A 191 4.44 4.80 -8.98
C ASN A 191 5.87 5.29 -8.70
N SER A 192 6.05 6.35 -7.90
CA SER A 192 7.39 6.86 -7.56
C SER A 192 7.50 7.38 -6.12
N GLN A 193 8.71 7.26 -5.54
CA GLN A 193 9.01 7.82 -4.22
C GLN A 193 8.82 9.35 -4.18
N ILE A 194 9.08 10.05 -5.29
CA ILE A 194 8.89 11.50 -5.39
C ILE A 194 7.40 11.85 -5.20
N ASP A 195 6.51 11.10 -5.85
CA ASP A 195 5.07 11.31 -5.73
C ASP A 195 4.57 11.02 -4.31
N ILE A 196 5.08 9.95 -3.69
CA ILE A 196 4.77 9.64 -2.28
C ILE A 196 5.21 10.81 -1.38
N ASN A 197 6.45 11.28 -1.54
CA ASN A 197 6.99 12.35 -0.71
C ASN A 197 6.20 13.64 -0.87
N ASN A 198 5.89 14.03 -2.11
CA ASN A 198 5.11 15.23 -2.41
C ASN A 198 3.68 15.11 -1.86
N ARG A 199 3.00 13.99 -2.13
CA ARG A 199 1.60 13.78 -1.74
C ARG A 199 1.42 13.74 -0.23
N TYR A 200 2.34 13.11 0.49
CA TYR A 200 2.22 12.91 1.94
C TYR A 200 3.08 13.85 2.77
N LYS A 201 3.74 14.83 2.13
CA LYS A 201 4.64 15.81 2.73
C LYS A 201 5.77 15.16 3.55
N LEU A 202 6.33 14.07 3.02
CA LEU A 202 7.46 13.36 3.64
C LEU A 202 8.78 14.05 3.29
N LYS A 203 9.72 14.05 4.24
CA LYS A 203 11.10 14.49 3.97
C LYS A 203 11.80 13.47 3.08
N GLY A 204 12.61 13.92 2.13
CA GLY A 204 13.44 13.06 1.29
C GLY A 204 14.47 13.88 0.50
N LYS A 205 15.60 13.26 0.16
CA LYS A 205 16.64 13.92 -0.64
C LYS A 205 16.09 14.19 -2.05
N ARG A 206 15.84 15.46 -2.39
CA ARG A 206 15.71 15.88 -3.78
C ARG A 206 17.09 15.78 -4.40
N HIS A 207 17.30 14.90 -5.37
CA HIS A 207 18.40 15.11 -6.30
C HIS A 207 18.07 16.40 -7.06
N LYS A 208 18.77 17.50 -6.73
CA LYS A 208 18.80 18.65 -7.64
C LYS A 208 19.41 18.12 -8.93
N LYS A 209 18.64 18.08 -10.02
CA LYS A 209 19.24 17.95 -11.34
C LYS A 209 20.08 19.21 -11.52
N HIS A 210 21.40 19.07 -11.45
CA HIS A 210 22.27 20.08 -12.02
C HIS A 210 22.04 20.01 -13.52
N HIS A 211 21.22 20.94 -14.03
CA HIS A 211 21.24 21.27 -15.44
C HIS A 211 22.55 22.03 -15.66
N HIS A 212 23.51 21.36 -16.29
CA HIS A 212 24.64 21.99 -16.95
C HIS A 212 24.24 22.31 -18.38
#